data_AF-A0A266NK01-F1
#
_entry.id   AF-A0A266NK01-F1
#
_cell.length_a   1.000
_cell.length_b   1.000
_cell.length_c   1.000
_cell.angle_alpha   90.00
_cell.angle_beta   90.00
_cell.angle_gamma   90.00
#
_symmetry.space_group_name_H-M   'P 1'
#
loop_
_entity.id
_entity.type
_entity.pdbx_description
1 polymer ?
#
loop_
_entity_poly.entity_id
_entity_poly.type
_entity_poly.pdbx_seq_one_letter_code
_entity_poly.pdbx_strand_id
1 'polypeptide(L)'
;MSRRPAFDCAAVILRDKTVTSHTSGSVTTTKQGNNVSVSNNIGTHVKLEALLEFQNGDLLPAILIDESLHAPVGKKILMAFKSGEPVAYQVTPNGEIYTLGYISERETFTFQDFIMFALPGVGTFFSLASLAVTQTYYEHGEFKTYNGNKIVVAAGLAVTALSVYIAKGWFGYVVGTALTAVGFSISAIIGNSKANEGRKLMLREIKNEFDKLKAEL
;
A
#
# COMPACT_ATOMS: atom_id res chain seq x y z
N MET A 1 18.30 0.18 25.26
CA MET A 1 16.93 0.74 25.28
C MET A 1 16.07 -0.09 24.33
N SER A 2 15.06 -0.79 24.85
CA SER A 2 14.07 -1.48 24.01
C SER A 2 13.32 -0.41 23.20
N ARG A 3 13.43 -0.44 21.87
CA ARG A 3 12.71 0.49 21.01
C ARG A 3 11.23 0.12 21.05
N ARG A 4 10.36 1.10 21.28
CA ARG A 4 8.91 0.87 21.17
C ARG A 4 8.60 0.48 19.71
N PRO A 5 7.86 -0.60 19.49
CA PRO A 5 7.45 -0.99 18.14
C PRO A 5 6.62 0.12 17.50
N ALA A 6 6.71 0.26 16.17
CA ALA A 6 5.93 1.23 15.38
C ALA A 6 4.44 0.89 15.29
N PHE A 7 3.97 -0.04 16.11
CA PHE A 7 2.59 -0.43 16.27
C PHE A 7 2.29 -0.67 17.74
N ASP A 8 1.03 -0.46 18.10
CA ASP A 8 0.51 -0.73 19.44
C ASP A 8 -0.57 -1.81 19.34
N CYS A 9 -0.54 -2.79 20.26
CA CYS A 9 -1.57 -3.81 20.37
C CYS A 9 -2.45 -3.52 21.58
N ALA A 10 -3.76 -3.55 21.39
CA ALA A 10 -4.72 -3.32 22.46
C ALA A 10 -5.89 -4.32 22.37
N ALA A 11 -6.48 -4.61 23.52
CA ALA A 11 -7.77 -5.30 23.54
C ALA A 11 -8.89 -4.26 23.51
N VAL A 12 -9.72 -4.32 22.47
CA VAL A 12 -10.81 -3.37 22.22
C VAL A 12 -12.15 -4.08 22.14
N ILE A 13 -13.23 -3.41 22.49
CA ILE A 13 -14.59 -3.90 22.29
C ILE A 13 -15.18 -3.20 21.09
N LEU A 14 -15.67 -3.99 20.14
CA LEU A 14 -16.40 -3.44 19.01
C LEU A 14 -17.81 -3.04 19.45
N ARG A 15 -18.13 -1.75 19.47
CA ARG A 15 -19.43 -1.23 19.93
C ARG A 15 -20.45 -1.05 18.83
N ASP A 16 -20.00 -0.68 17.65
CA ASP A 16 -20.88 -0.47 16.52
C ASP A 16 -20.17 -0.79 15.20
N LYS A 17 -20.95 -1.15 14.19
CA LYS A 17 -20.54 -1.40 12.81
C LYS A 17 -21.59 -0.91 11.85
N THR A 18 -21.22 0.05 11.02
CA THR A 18 -22.04 0.52 9.92
C THR A 18 -21.34 0.20 8.60
N VAL A 19 -22.02 -0.49 7.70
CA VAL A 19 -21.53 -0.78 6.35
C VAL A 19 -22.26 0.11 5.36
N THR A 20 -21.51 0.88 4.57
CA THR A 20 -22.01 1.72 3.50
C THR A 20 -21.34 1.31 2.19
N SER A 21 -22.12 1.11 1.13
CA SER A 21 -21.59 0.83 -0.20
C SER A 21 -21.77 2.06 -1.10
N HIS A 22 -20.70 2.41 -1.80
CA HIS A 22 -20.70 3.44 -2.81
C HIS A 22 -20.36 2.82 -4.16
N THR A 23 -21.36 2.70 -5.03
CA THR A 23 -21.15 2.29 -6.42
C THR A 23 -20.92 3.52 -7.29
N SER A 24 -19.76 3.60 -7.92
CA SER A 24 -19.42 4.59 -8.94
C SER A 24 -19.34 3.90 -10.30
N GLY A 25 -19.64 4.63 -11.37
CA GLY A 25 -19.45 4.07 -12.70
C GLY A 25 -19.38 5.12 -13.79
N SER A 26 -18.72 4.75 -14.88
CA SER A 26 -18.62 5.54 -16.10
C SER A 26 -18.89 4.66 -17.31
N VAL A 27 -19.78 5.12 -18.18
CA VAL A 27 -20.02 4.50 -19.48
C VAL A 27 -19.36 5.36 -20.54
N THR A 28 -18.41 4.78 -21.27
CA THR A 28 -17.74 5.41 -22.41
C THR A 28 -18.18 4.72 -23.68
N THR A 29 -18.81 5.47 -24.58
CA THR A 29 -19.21 4.97 -25.90
C THR A 29 -18.24 5.50 -26.94
N THR A 30 -17.54 4.61 -27.65
CA THR A 30 -16.59 4.96 -28.70
C THR A 30 -17.06 4.39 -30.02
N LYS A 31 -17.26 5.23 -31.04
CA LYS A 31 -17.63 4.79 -32.39
C LYS A 31 -16.45 4.93 -33.35
N GLN A 32 -16.08 3.84 -34.02
CA GLN A 32 -15.08 3.84 -35.10
C GLN A 32 -15.68 3.15 -36.34
N GLY A 33 -16.00 3.94 -37.37
CA GLY A 33 -16.75 3.45 -38.54
C GLY A 33 -18.17 3.00 -38.16
N ASN A 34 -18.56 1.78 -38.58
CA ASN A 34 -19.84 1.16 -38.20
C ASN A 34 -19.80 0.46 -36.83
N ASN A 35 -18.63 0.39 -36.18
CA ASN A 35 -18.50 -0.27 -34.89
C ASN A 35 -18.70 0.73 -33.75
N VAL A 36 -19.59 0.39 -32.81
CA VAL A 36 -19.76 1.09 -31.54
C VAL A 36 -19.24 0.18 -30.44
N SER A 37 -18.19 0.62 -29.76
CA SER A 37 -17.71 0.01 -28.52
C SER A 37 -18.32 0.75 -27.34
N VAL A 38 -18.85 0.00 -26.37
CA VAL A 38 -19.31 0.53 -25.09
C VAL A 38 -18.41 -0.06 -24.02
N SER A 39 -17.62 0.78 -23.37
CA SER A 39 -16.87 0.42 -22.17
C SER A 39 -17.64 0.89 -20.95
N ASN A 40 -17.89 0.00 -20.01
CA ASN A 40 -18.51 0.34 -18.74
C ASN A 40 -17.54 -0.01 -17.62
N ASN A 41 -17.11 1.00 -16.87
CA ASN A 41 -16.37 0.81 -15.63
C ASN A 41 -17.35 1.01 -14.49
N ILE A 42 -17.61 -0.04 -13.71
CA ILE A 42 -18.36 0.04 -12.46
C ILE A 42 -17.40 -0.33 -11.33
N GLY A 43 -17.20 0.58 -10.38
CA GLY A 43 -16.53 0.32 -9.12
C GLY A 43 -17.55 0.31 -7.99
N THR A 44 -17.41 -0.58 -7.03
CA THR A 44 -18.14 -0.49 -5.76
C THR A 44 -17.13 -0.50 -4.64
N HIS A 45 -17.09 0.59 -3.87
CA HIS A 45 -16.31 0.66 -2.64
C HIS A 45 -17.23 0.38 -1.46
N VAL A 46 -16.80 -0.49 -0.55
CA VAL A 46 -17.52 -0.79 0.69
C VAL A 46 -16.78 -0.11 1.83
N LYS A 47 -17.39 0.91 2.43
CA LYS A 47 -16.90 1.58 3.62
C LYS A 47 -17.53 0.96 4.85
N LEU A 48 -16.69 0.42 5.72
CA LEU A 48 -17.07 -0.08 7.05
C LEU A 48 -16.60 0.92 8.11
N GLU A 49 -17.55 1.50 8.82
CA GLU A 49 -17.30 2.32 10.00
C GLU A 49 -17.47 1.46 11.24
N ALA A 50 -16.42 1.34 12.05
CA ALA A 50 -16.42 0.58 13.29
C ALA A 50 -16.12 1.51 14.47
N LEU A 51 -16.92 1.40 15.54
CA LEU A 51 -16.65 2.10 16.79
C LEU A 51 -15.93 1.16 17.76
N LEU A 52 -14.69 1.49 18.11
CA LEU A 52 -13.84 0.68 18.97
C LEU A 52 -13.77 1.32 20.36
N GLU A 53 -14.05 0.54 21.40
CA GLU A 53 -13.90 0.97 22.80
C GLU A 53 -12.65 0.36 23.41
N PHE A 54 -11.81 1.21 24.01
CA PHE A 54 -10.63 0.83 24.75
C PHE A 54 -10.95 0.59 26.24
N GLN A 55 -10.05 -0.07 26.96
CA GLN A 55 -10.27 -0.42 28.38
C GLN A 55 -10.45 0.80 29.31
N ASN A 56 -9.92 1.95 28.92
CA ASN A 56 -10.09 3.22 29.64
C ASN A 56 -11.43 3.92 29.33
N GLY A 57 -12.28 3.33 28.49
CA GLY A 57 -13.55 3.90 28.05
C GLY A 57 -13.44 4.82 26.84
N ASP A 58 -12.24 5.02 26.29
CA ASP A 58 -12.06 5.84 25.09
C ASP A 58 -12.70 5.16 23.87
N LEU A 59 -13.38 5.97 23.05
CA LEU A 59 -14.02 5.53 21.82
C LEU A 59 -13.24 6.06 20.62
N LEU A 60 -12.80 5.15 19.75
CA LEU A 60 -12.12 5.48 18.51
C LEU A 60 -12.98 5.04 17.32
N PRO A 61 -13.44 5.98 16.47
CA PRO A 61 -14.01 5.62 15.20
C PRO A 61 -12.88 5.15 14.26
N ALA A 62 -13.07 3.97 13.69
CA ALA A 62 -12.19 3.39 12.67
C ALA A 62 -12.97 3.29 11.35
N ILE A 63 -12.33 3.72 10.27
CA ILE A 63 -12.88 3.61 8.92
C ILE A 63 -12.03 2.62 8.15
N LEU A 64 -12.67 1.58 7.63
CA LEU A 64 -12.07 0.55 6.81
C LEU A 64 -12.71 0.61 5.42
N ILE A 65 -11.89 0.65 4.37
CA ILE A 65 -12.36 0.75 2.97
C ILE A 65 -12.00 -0.54 2.25
N ASP A 66 -13.00 -1.20 1.68
CA ASP A 66 -12.89 -2.50 1.00
C ASP A 66 -12.30 -3.61 1.88
N GLU A 67 -12.42 -3.46 3.21
CA GLU A 67 -12.00 -4.45 4.20
C GLU A 67 -13.17 -4.89 5.09
N SER A 68 -13.04 -6.09 5.66
CA SER A 68 -14.06 -6.69 6.52
C SER A 68 -13.54 -6.94 7.93
N LEU A 69 -14.32 -6.52 8.92
CA LEU A 69 -14.13 -6.87 10.32
C LEU A 69 -15.15 -7.97 10.68
N HIS A 70 -14.71 -9.21 10.88
CA HIS A 70 -15.59 -10.36 11.16
C HIS A 70 -16.01 -10.48 12.63
N ALA A 71 -15.50 -9.60 13.50
CA ALA A 71 -15.82 -9.60 14.93
C ALA A 71 -17.32 -9.33 15.22
N PRO A 72 -18.00 -10.07 16.12
CA PRO A 72 -19.34 -9.71 16.55
C PRO A 72 -19.31 -8.41 17.37
N VAL A 73 -20.34 -7.57 17.22
CA VAL A 73 -20.54 -6.39 18.09
C VAL A 73 -20.69 -6.86 19.55
N GLY A 74 -20.12 -6.09 20.48
CA GLY A 74 -20.10 -6.38 21.91
C GLY A 74 -19.02 -7.39 22.34
N LYS A 75 -18.18 -7.89 21.41
CA LYS A 75 -17.08 -8.79 21.75
C LYS A 75 -15.76 -8.04 21.87
N LYS A 76 -14.97 -8.46 22.87
CA LYS A 76 -13.58 -8.05 23.04
C LYS A 76 -12.73 -8.76 21.98
N ILE A 77 -11.93 -7.99 21.25
CA ILE A 77 -11.00 -8.44 20.22
C ILE A 77 -9.62 -7.87 20.50
N LEU A 78 -8.58 -8.54 20.06
CA LEU A 78 -7.23 -7.97 20.01
C LEU A 78 -7.07 -7.23 18.69
N MET A 79 -6.56 -6.02 18.72
CA MET A 79 -6.35 -5.20 17.55
C MET A 79 -4.98 -4.52 17.62
N ALA A 80 -4.31 -4.46 16.48
CA ALA A 80 -3.04 -3.77 16.31
C ALA A 80 -3.28 -2.49 15.53
N PHE A 81 -2.62 -1.41 15.95
CA PHE A 81 -2.74 -0.08 15.40
C PHE A 81 -1.37 0.43 14.94
N LYS A 82 -1.31 1.05 13.77
CA LYS A 82 -0.14 1.78 13.26
C LYS A 82 -0.54 3.24 13.15
N SER A 83 0.11 4.12 13.91
CA SER A 83 -0.18 5.58 13.88
C SER A 83 -1.68 5.90 14.08
N GLY A 84 -2.38 5.09 14.89
CA GLY A 84 -3.81 5.24 15.16
C GLY A 84 -4.75 4.48 14.21
N GLU A 85 -4.23 3.89 13.12
CA GLU A 85 -5.04 3.15 12.15
C GLU A 85 -4.98 1.63 12.39
N PRO A 86 -6.11 0.90 12.32
CA PRO A 86 -6.11 -0.55 12.45
C PRO A 86 -5.30 -1.24 11.34
N VAL A 87 -4.44 -2.18 11.71
CA VAL A 87 -3.61 -2.94 10.75
C VAL A 87 -3.73 -4.46 10.87
N ALA A 88 -4.24 -4.97 11.98
CA ALA A 88 -4.60 -6.37 12.13
C ALA A 88 -5.54 -6.56 13.33
N TYR A 89 -6.32 -7.64 13.34
CA TYR A 89 -7.14 -8.00 14.49
C TYR A 89 -7.31 -9.51 14.65
N GLN A 90 -7.73 -9.90 15.85
CA GLN A 90 -8.02 -11.29 16.22
C GLN A 90 -9.25 -11.32 17.15
N VAL A 91 -10.27 -12.11 16.77
CA VAL A 91 -11.58 -12.12 17.44
C VAL A 91 -11.61 -13.00 18.69
N THR A 92 -10.78 -14.05 18.72
CA THR A 92 -10.69 -15.01 19.83
C THR A 92 -9.23 -15.33 20.13
N PRO A 93 -8.87 -15.71 21.37
CA PRO A 93 -7.49 -16.01 21.75
C PRO A 93 -6.81 -17.04 20.83
N ASN A 94 -7.57 -17.99 20.28
CA ASN A 94 -7.02 -19.04 19.41
C ASN A 94 -7.47 -18.92 17.94
N GLY A 95 -8.07 -17.79 17.55
CA GLY A 95 -8.57 -17.58 16.19
C GLY A 95 -7.48 -17.17 15.19
N GLU A 96 -7.85 -17.03 13.92
CA GLU A 96 -6.96 -16.46 12.90
C GLU A 96 -6.72 -14.96 13.14
N ILE A 97 -5.57 -14.47 12.69
CA ILE A 97 -5.27 -13.04 12.64
C ILE A 97 -5.64 -12.55 11.25
N TYR A 98 -6.55 -11.58 11.22
CA TYR A 98 -7.01 -10.93 10.01
C TYR A 98 -6.20 -9.66 9.79
N THR A 99 -5.69 -9.47 8.58
CA THR A 99 -4.92 -8.30 8.17
C THR A 99 -5.83 -7.15 7.77
N LEU A 100 -5.46 -5.92 8.11
CA LEU A 100 -6.13 -4.67 7.73
C LEU A 100 -5.11 -3.62 7.27
N GLY A 101 -5.58 -2.57 6.61
CA GLY A 101 -4.83 -1.41 6.15
C GLY A 101 -3.46 -1.76 5.56
N TYR A 102 -2.41 -1.16 6.13
CA TYR A 102 -1.04 -1.34 5.65
C TYR A 102 -0.59 -2.80 5.47
N ILE A 103 -1.08 -3.75 6.29
CA ILE A 103 -0.65 -5.16 6.24
C ILE A 103 -1.41 -5.94 5.16
N SER A 104 -2.65 -5.57 4.86
CA SER A 104 -3.46 -6.22 3.81
C SER A 104 -3.00 -5.81 2.40
N GLU A 105 -2.42 -4.61 2.26
CA GLU A 105 -1.90 -4.10 0.99
C GLU A 105 -0.71 -4.92 0.47
N ARG A 106 -0.79 -5.40 -0.77
CA ARG A 106 0.33 -6.07 -1.43
C ARG A 106 0.84 -5.22 -2.58
N GLU A 107 2.11 -4.87 -2.52
CA GLU A 107 2.77 -4.17 -3.62
C GLU A 107 3.16 -5.18 -4.71
N THR A 108 2.74 -4.90 -5.93
CA THR A 108 3.10 -5.68 -7.11
C THR A 108 3.59 -4.75 -8.21
N PHE A 109 4.45 -5.27 -9.06
CA PHE A 109 4.95 -4.55 -10.23
C PHE A 109 4.50 -5.32 -11.47
N THR A 110 3.79 -4.65 -12.36
CA THR A 110 3.24 -5.25 -13.58
C THR A 110 4.04 -4.86 -14.81
N PHE A 111 3.87 -5.61 -15.90
CA PHE A 111 4.46 -5.23 -17.18
C PHE A 111 3.89 -3.91 -17.73
N GLN A 112 2.64 -3.57 -17.37
CA GLN A 112 2.04 -2.29 -17.73
C GLN A 112 2.76 -1.12 -17.08
N ASP A 113 3.20 -1.27 -15.81
CA ASP A 113 4.01 -0.27 -15.12
C ASP A 113 5.35 -0.04 -15.83
N PHE A 114 6.00 -1.12 -16.27
CA PHE A 114 7.22 -1.03 -17.09
C PHE A 114 6.98 -0.24 -18.39
N ILE A 115 5.92 -0.56 -19.14
CA ILE A 115 5.59 0.16 -20.38
C ILE A 115 5.40 1.65 -20.10
N MET A 116 4.65 1.99 -19.05
CA MET A 116 4.42 3.39 -18.66
C MET A 116 5.72 4.13 -18.34
N PHE A 117 6.68 3.47 -17.70
CA PHE A 117 8.00 4.04 -17.42
C PHE A 117 8.89 4.15 -18.67
N ALA A 118 8.72 3.28 -19.65
CA ALA A 118 9.49 3.30 -20.90
C ALA A 118 8.96 4.35 -21.89
N LEU A 119 7.73 4.84 -21.73
CA LEU A 119 7.15 5.85 -22.61
C LEU A 119 7.81 7.24 -22.40
N PRO A 120 8.27 7.90 -23.47
CA PRO A 120 8.73 9.29 -23.40
C PRO A 120 7.65 10.22 -22.84
N GLY A 121 8.06 11.24 -22.11
CA GLY A 121 7.19 12.17 -21.39
C GLY A 121 6.64 11.56 -20.10
N VAL A 122 5.87 10.48 -20.22
CA VAL A 122 5.22 9.79 -19.10
C VAL A 122 6.27 9.22 -18.15
N GLY A 123 7.24 8.46 -18.65
CA GLY A 123 8.32 7.87 -17.87
C GLY A 123 9.20 8.90 -17.18
N THR A 124 9.49 10.03 -17.85
CA THR A 124 10.23 11.15 -17.24
C THR A 124 9.43 11.80 -16.12
N PHE A 125 8.12 11.99 -16.30
CA PHE A 125 7.24 12.51 -15.25
C PHE A 125 7.18 11.58 -14.03
N PHE A 126 6.98 10.27 -14.23
CA PHE A 126 7.00 9.30 -13.13
C PHE A 126 8.36 9.23 -12.43
N SER A 127 9.45 9.32 -13.19
CA SER A 127 10.81 9.42 -12.65
C SER A 127 10.92 10.65 -11.74
N LEU A 128 10.53 11.84 -12.19
CA LEU A 128 10.56 13.04 -11.34
C LEU A 128 9.65 12.92 -10.10
N ALA A 129 8.44 12.38 -10.25
CA ALA A 129 7.52 12.17 -9.13
C ALA A 129 8.11 11.22 -8.07
N SER A 130 8.79 10.14 -8.50
CA SER A 130 9.41 9.18 -7.59
C SER A 130 10.58 9.74 -6.77
N LEU A 131 11.22 10.83 -7.20
CA LEU A 131 12.21 11.54 -6.38
C LEU A 131 11.56 12.22 -5.16
N ALA A 132 10.31 12.69 -5.31
CA ALA A 132 9.55 13.34 -4.25
C ALA A 132 8.91 12.33 -3.28
N VAL A 133 8.58 11.12 -3.76
CA VAL A 133 7.94 10.08 -2.93
C VAL A 133 8.99 9.30 -2.13
N THR A 134 8.78 9.18 -0.82
CA THR A 134 9.64 8.39 0.06
C THR A 134 9.02 7.02 0.29
N GLN A 135 9.67 5.97 -0.24
CA GLN A 135 9.27 4.60 0.05
C GLN A 135 9.78 4.18 1.41
N THR A 136 8.90 3.58 2.21
CA THR A 136 9.24 3.05 3.53
C THR A 136 8.84 1.58 3.64
N TYR A 137 9.55 0.83 4.46
CA TYR A 137 9.24 -0.56 4.74
C TYR A 137 9.46 -0.85 6.23
N TYR A 138 8.69 -1.80 6.76
CA TYR A 138 8.80 -2.21 8.15
C TYR A 138 9.97 -3.17 8.38
N GLU A 139 10.75 -2.95 9.42
CA GLU A 139 11.82 -3.86 9.83
C GLU A 139 12.11 -3.74 11.33
N HIS A 140 11.88 -4.81 12.10
CA HIS A 140 12.22 -4.94 13.53
C HIS A 140 11.76 -3.76 14.40
N GLY A 141 10.46 -3.47 14.42
CA GLY A 141 9.89 -2.41 15.24
C GLY A 141 9.93 -1.01 14.61
N GLU A 142 10.61 -0.79 13.48
CA GLU A 142 10.77 0.53 12.88
C GLU A 142 10.43 0.56 11.38
N PHE A 143 10.01 1.72 10.89
CA PHE A 143 9.92 1.98 9.46
C PHE A 143 11.23 2.54 8.95
N LYS A 144 11.85 1.83 8.01
CA LYS A 144 13.06 2.26 7.32
C LYS A 144 12.73 2.84 5.97
N THR A 145 13.53 3.80 5.54
CA THR A 145 13.40 4.42 4.22
C THR A 145 14.22 3.65 3.19
N TYR A 146 13.61 3.34 2.04
CA TYR A 146 14.30 2.80 0.88
C TYR A 146 14.63 3.91 -0.11
N ASN A 147 15.90 4.32 -0.17
CA ASN A 147 16.38 5.36 -1.08
C ASN A 147 16.88 4.81 -2.43
N GLY A 148 16.88 3.49 -2.64
CA GLY A 148 17.40 2.87 -3.87
C GLY A 148 16.71 3.41 -5.12
N ASN A 149 15.37 3.52 -5.08
CA ASN A 149 14.60 4.09 -6.19
C ASN A 149 15.05 5.51 -6.55
N LYS A 150 15.24 6.38 -5.55
CA LYS A 150 15.65 7.77 -5.79
C LYS A 150 17.01 7.86 -6.48
N ILE A 151 17.95 7.01 -6.05
CA ILE A 151 19.31 6.97 -6.63
C ILE A 151 19.24 6.50 -8.08
N VAL A 152 18.55 5.39 -8.34
CA VAL A 152 18.45 4.80 -9.68
C VAL A 152 17.73 5.74 -10.65
N VAL A 153 16.68 6.39 -10.18
CA VAL A 153 15.92 7.37 -10.96
C VAL A 153 16.75 8.62 -11.27
N ALA A 154 17.48 9.16 -10.29
CA ALA A 154 18.35 10.31 -10.52
C ALA A 154 19.44 9.98 -11.54
N ALA A 155 20.07 8.81 -11.42
CA ALA A 155 21.06 8.33 -12.38
C ALA A 155 20.43 8.12 -13.78
N GLY A 156 19.24 7.54 -13.85
CA GLY A 156 18.53 7.32 -15.11
C GLY A 156 18.14 8.63 -15.81
N LEU A 157 17.64 9.62 -15.08
CA LEU A 157 17.37 10.96 -15.63
C LEU A 157 18.63 11.62 -16.19
N ALA A 158 19.78 11.47 -15.51
CA ALA A 158 21.06 11.93 -16.03
C ALA A 158 21.49 11.19 -17.31
N VAL A 159 21.32 9.87 -17.36
CA VAL A 159 21.56 9.05 -18.57
C VAL A 159 20.64 9.47 -19.72
N THR A 160 19.38 9.77 -19.43
CA THR A 160 18.42 10.25 -20.42
C THR A 160 18.86 11.60 -20.97
N ALA A 161 19.22 12.56 -20.11
CA ALA A 161 19.72 13.86 -20.53
C ALA A 161 21.00 13.75 -21.39
N LEU A 162 21.94 12.87 -21.00
CA LEU A 162 23.16 12.62 -21.75
C LEU A 162 22.87 11.99 -23.13
N SER A 163 21.93 11.05 -23.20
CA SER A 163 21.51 10.40 -24.45
C SER A 163 20.89 11.40 -25.42
N VAL A 164 20.06 12.32 -24.91
CA VAL A 164 19.51 13.43 -25.70
C VAL A 164 20.62 14.34 -26.23
N TYR A 165 21.60 14.66 -25.40
CA TYR A 165 22.72 15.52 -25.78
C TYR A 165 23.59 14.89 -26.88
N ILE A 166 23.97 13.61 -26.73
CA ILE A 166 24.85 12.89 -27.68
C ILE A 166 24.14 12.66 -29.02
N ALA A 167 22.90 12.16 -29.00
CA ALA A 167 22.16 11.84 -30.21
C ALA A 167 21.44 13.05 -30.84
N LYS A 168 21.51 14.22 -30.19
CA LYS A 168 20.93 15.51 -30.64
C LYS A 168 19.49 15.40 -31.12
N GLY A 169 18.62 14.73 -30.36
CA GLY A 169 17.21 14.69 -30.71
C GLY A 169 16.40 13.57 -30.07
N TRP A 170 15.21 13.36 -30.64
CA TRP A 170 14.17 12.49 -30.10
C TRP A 170 14.61 11.03 -29.95
N PHE A 171 15.48 10.53 -30.83
CA PHE A 171 15.99 9.15 -30.74
C PHE A 171 16.78 8.92 -29.44
N GLY A 172 17.65 9.86 -29.05
CA GLY A 172 18.37 9.80 -27.78
C GLY A 172 17.44 9.85 -26.57
N TYR A 173 16.35 10.62 -26.67
CA TYR A 173 15.34 10.69 -25.61
C TYR A 173 14.61 9.36 -25.42
N VAL A 174 14.18 8.72 -26.51
CA VAL A 174 13.50 7.41 -26.48
C VAL A 174 14.41 6.34 -25.89
N VAL A 175 15.65 6.23 -26.37
CA VAL A 175 16.61 5.23 -25.88
C VAL A 175 16.97 5.47 -24.42
N GLY A 176 17.27 6.73 -24.05
CA GLY A 176 17.60 7.09 -22.67
C GLY A 176 16.46 6.81 -21.69
N THR A 177 15.22 7.11 -22.09
CA THR A 177 14.02 6.82 -21.27
C THR A 177 13.82 5.31 -21.11
N ALA A 178 13.98 4.51 -22.17
CA ALA A 178 13.87 3.06 -22.10
C ALA A 178 14.93 2.43 -21.18
N LEU A 179 16.19 2.89 -21.26
CA LEU A 179 17.26 2.42 -20.36
C LEU A 179 16.97 2.78 -18.89
N THR A 180 16.47 3.99 -18.65
CA THR A 180 16.06 4.44 -17.32
C THR A 180 14.92 3.58 -16.77
N ALA A 181 13.93 3.24 -17.60
CA ALA A 181 12.80 2.42 -17.21
C ALA A 181 13.21 1.03 -16.74
N VAL A 182 14.21 0.41 -17.37
CA VAL A 182 14.75 -0.89 -16.94
C VAL A 182 15.35 -0.78 -15.54
N GLY A 183 16.25 0.18 -15.32
CA GLY A 183 16.87 0.38 -14.01
C GLY A 183 15.82 0.67 -12.93
N PHE A 184 14.90 1.59 -13.22
CA PHE A 184 13.85 1.97 -12.29
C PHE A 184 12.94 0.79 -11.94
N SER A 185 12.59 -0.05 -12.91
CA SER A 185 11.74 -1.24 -12.69
C SER A 185 12.41 -2.27 -11.78
N ILE A 186 13.71 -2.53 -11.95
CA ILE A 186 14.47 -3.42 -11.06
C ILE A 186 14.44 -2.88 -9.62
N SER A 187 14.71 -1.59 -9.47
CA SER A 187 14.71 -0.95 -8.15
C SER A 187 13.31 -0.97 -7.51
N ALA A 188 12.25 -0.75 -8.29
CA ALA A 188 10.87 -0.83 -7.84
C ALA A 188 10.50 -2.25 -7.39
N ILE A 189 10.91 -3.29 -8.13
CA ILE A 189 10.71 -4.70 -7.74
C ILE A 189 11.39 -4.99 -6.39
N ILE A 190 12.62 -4.48 -6.18
CA ILE A 190 13.33 -4.63 -4.91
C ILE A 190 12.60 -3.88 -3.78
N GLY A 191 12.15 -2.65 -4.04
CA GLY A 191 11.36 -1.85 -3.09
C GLY A 191 10.09 -2.59 -2.66
N ASN A 192 9.30 -3.07 -3.63
CA ASN A 192 8.07 -3.83 -3.39
C ASN A 192 8.35 -5.11 -2.60
N SER A 193 9.43 -5.82 -2.91
CA SER A 193 9.85 -7.01 -2.17
C SER A 193 10.14 -6.69 -0.71
N LYS A 194 10.90 -5.62 -0.43
CA LYS A 194 11.17 -5.16 0.95
C LYS A 194 9.91 -4.74 1.69
N ALA A 195 9.01 -4.01 1.05
CA ALA A 195 7.74 -3.60 1.64
C ALA A 195 6.89 -4.83 2.02
N ASN A 196 6.77 -5.80 1.11
CA ASN A 196 6.02 -7.03 1.34
C ASN A 196 6.63 -7.92 2.43
N GLU A 197 7.95 -8.09 2.46
CA GLU A 197 8.61 -8.82 3.56
C GLU A 197 8.47 -8.09 4.89
N GLY A 198 8.54 -6.76 4.89
CA GLY A 198 8.27 -5.93 6.07
C GLY A 198 6.86 -6.13 6.61
N ARG A 199 5.84 -6.17 5.74
CA ARG A 199 4.44 -6.46 6.14
C ARG A 199 4.31 -7.84 6.78
N LYS A 200 4.94 -8.87 6.22
CA LYS A 200 4.97 -10.22 6.81
C LYS A 200 5.66 -10.25 8.17
N LEU A 201 6.78 -9.54 8.31
CA LEU A 201 7.49 -9.43 9.57
C LEU A 201 6.63 -8.73 10.63
N MET A 202 6.00 -7.61 10.28
CA MET A 202 5.09 -6.88 11.15
C MET A 202 3.93 -7.77 11.63
N LEU A 203 3.30 -8.53 10.73
CA LEU A 203 2.23 -9.47 11.09
C LEU A 203 2.71 -10.56 12.06
N ARG A 204 3.94 -11.06 11.88
CA ARG A 204 4.54 -12.03 12.81
C ARG A 204 4.79 -11.43 14.19
N GLU A 205 5.29 -10.20 14.25
CA GLU A 205 5.52 -9.51 15.52
C GLU A 205 4.22 -9.15 16.23
N ILE A 206 3.19 -8.70 15.50
CA ILE A 206 1.84 -8.51 16.03
C ILE A 206 1.29 -9.81 16.60
N LYS A 207 1.46 -10.94 15.90
CA LYS A 207 1.06 -12.25 16.41
C LYS A 207 1.71 -12.55 17.76
N ASN A 208 3.00 -12.32 17.89
CA ASN A 208 3.72 -12.54 19.15
C ASN A 208 3.19 -11.65 20.28
N GLU A 209 2.87 -10.39 19.99
CA GLU A 209 2.27 -9.48 20.98
C GLU A 209 0.85 -9.87 21.36
N PHE A 210 0.04 -10.31 20.39
CA PHE A 210 -1.28 -10.87 20.68
C PHE A 210 -1.16 -12.13 21.55
N ASP A 211 -0.19 -13.01 21.30
CA ASP A 211 0.02 -14.21 22.09
C ASP A 211 0.42 -13.89 23.55
N LYS A 212 1.17 -12.80 23.79
CA LYS A 212 1.45 -12.30 25.14
C LYS A 212 0.20 -11.73 25.81
N LEU A 213 -0.54 -10.87 25.13
CA LEU A 213 -1.77 -10.25 25.66
C LEU A 213 -2.85 -11.28 26.02
N LYS A 214 -2.87 -12.44 25.35
CA LYS A 214 -3.76 -13.56 25.72
C LYS A 214 -3.40 -14.19 27.05
N ALA A 215 -2.12 -14.28 27.39
CA ALA A 215 -1.68 -14.84 28.66
C ALA A 215 -2.08 -13.95 29.84
N GLU A 216 -2.39 -12.68 29.58
CA GLU A 216 -2.79 -11.67 30.56
C GLU A 216 -4.32 -11.47 30.64
N LEU A 217 -5.10 -12.12 29.76
CA LEU A 217 -6.58 -12.06 29.68
C LEU A 217 -7.24 -13.26 30.35
#